data_AF-A0A8T3M0L5-F1
#
_entry.id   AF-A0A8T3M0L5-F1
#
_cell.length_a   1.000
_cell.length_b   1.000
_cell.length_c   1.000
_cell.angle_alpha   90.00
_cell.angle_beta   90.00
_cell.angle_gamma   90.00
#
_symmetry.space_group_name_H-M   'P 1'
#
loop_
_entity.id
_entity.type
_entity.pdbx_description
1 polymer ?
#
loop_
_entity_poly.entity_id
_entity_poly.type
_entity_poly.pdbx_seq_one_letter_code
_entity_poly.pdbx_strand_id
1 'polypeptide(L)'
;MPVTSIIGFDDTTLEHAMLYSDARGVFRVYRMNLGTDTWQVWRAAPGFHQRYIGAIRDQGRSIEGRWESSQDGSAWEPDFDLTYRKVD
;
A
#
# COMPACT_ATOMS: atom_id res chain seq x y z
N MET A 1 -16.96 -5.96 3.52
CA MET A 1 -16.81 -6.12 2.05
C MET A 1 -15.58 -6.98 1.84
N PRO A 2 -15.66 -8.14 1.14
CA PRO A 2 -14.48 -8.95 0.90
C PRO A 2 -13.42 -8.15 0.13
N VAL A 3 -12.20 -8.22 0.63
CA VAL A 3 -10.99 -7.70 0.00
C VAL A 3 -10.00 -8.85 -0.02
N THR A 4 -9.33 -9.03 -1.16
CA THR A 4 -8.25 -10.00 -1.29
C THR A 4 -7.01 -9.30 -1.79
N SER A 5 -5.93 -9.41 -1.03
CA SER A 5 -4.60 -8.96 -1.39
C SER A 5 -3.63 -10.13 -1.34
N ILE A 6 -2.89 -10.35 -2.42
CA ILE A 6 -1.80 -11.33 -2.49
C ILE A 6 -0.52 -10.55 -2.71
N ILE A 7 0.46 -10.72 -1.82
CA ILE A 7 1.76 -10.06 -1.90
C ILE A 7 2.81 -11.11 -2.24
N GLY A 8 3.59 -10.86 -3.28
CA GLY A 8 4.73 -11.68 -3.69
C GLY A 8 6.01 -10.86 -3.72
N PHE A 9 7.15 -11.51 -3.44
CA PHE A 9 8.48 -10.92 -3.57
C PHE A 9 9.12 -11.39 -4.88
N ASP A 10 9.69 -10.46 -5.64
CA ASP A 10 10.50 -10.72 -6.82
C ASP A 10 11.98 -10.63 -6.43
N ASP A 11 12.68 -11.77 -6.50
CA ASP A 11 14.08 -11.91 -6.11
C ASP A 11 15.06 -11.27 -7.10
N THR A 12 14.61 -10.95 -8.31
CA THR A 12 15.42 -10.26 -9.33
C THR A 12 15.37 -8.74 -9.15
N THR A 13 14.20 -8.18 -8.89
CA THR A 13 14.04 -6.72 -8.68
C THR A 13 14.18 -6.30 -7.23
N LEU A 14 14.16 -7.26 -6.29
CA LEU A 14 14.16 -7.03 -4.84
C LEU A 14 12.97 -6.16 -4.38
N GLU A 15 11.87 -6.23 -5.10
CA GLU A 15 10.62 -5.53 -4.80
C GLU A 15 9.48 -6.51 -4.57
N HIS A 16 8.42 -6.03 -3.93
CA HIS A 16 7.18 -6.77 -3.81
C HIS A 16 6.16 -6.28 -4.83
N ALA A 17 5.27 -7.17 -5.26
CA ALA A 17 4.05 -6.82 -5.97
C ALA A 17 2.84 -7.22 -5.13
N MET A 18 1.79 -6.40 -5.17
CA MET A 18 0.50 -6.71 -4.54
C MET A 18 -0.59 -6.80 -5.61
N LEU A 19 -1.23 -7.96 -5.72
CA LEU A 19 -2.46 -8.16 -6.48
C LEU A 19 -3.64 -7.88 -5.56
N TYR A 20 -4.50 -6.93 -5.93
CA TYR A 20 -5.64 -6.48 -5.13
C TYR A 20 -6.95 -6.68 -5.88
N SER A 21 -7.97 -7.15 -5.15
CA SER A 21 -9.36 -7.15 -5.59
C SER A 21 -10.32 -6.83 -4.43
N ASP A 22 -11.45 -6.18 -4.72
CA ASP A 22 -12.48 -5.89 -3.73
C ASP A 22 -13.91 -6.11 -4.25
N ALA A 23 -14.87 -6.04 -3.33
CA ALA A 23 -16.30 -6.22 -3.61
C ALA A 23 -16.93 -5.18 -4.56
N ARG A 24 -16.21 -4.11 -4.93
CA ARG A 24 -16.67 -3.11 -5.92
C ARG A 24 -16.29 -3.52 -7.34
N GLY A 25 -15.60 -4.65 -7.52
CA GLY A 25 -15.06 -5.06 -8.83
C GLY A 25 -13.81 -4.28 -9.23
N VAL A 26 -13.09 -3.69 -8.26
CA VAL A 26 -11.82 -3.01 -8.52
C VAL A 26 -10.69 -4.03 -8.48
N PHE A 27 -9.85 -4.05 -9.52
CA PHE A 27 -8.67 -4.90 -9.62
C PHE A 27 -7.42 -4.05 -9.86
N ARG A 28 -6.37 -4.26 -9.08
CA ARG A 28 -5.14 -3.46 -9.18
C ARG A 28 -3.90 -4.31 -8.96
N VAL A 29 -2.83 -3.94 -9.66
CA VAL A 29 -1.47 -4.36 -9.35
C VAL A 29 -0.76 -3.14 -8.77
N TYR A 30 -0.20 -3.31 -7.59
CA TYR A 30 0.67 -2.31 -6.97
C TYR A 30 2.11 -2.83 -6.91
N ARG A 31 3.05 -1.89 -7.00
CA ARG A 31 4.41 -2.11 -6.53
C ARG A 31 4.47 -1.85 -5.04
N MET A 32 5.41 -2.50 -4.36
CA MET A 32 5.53 -2.42 -2.91
C MET A 32 6.99 -2.59 -2.48
N ASN A 33 7.36 -1.87 -1.43
CA ASN A 33 8.59 -2.09 -0.70
C ASN A 33 8.28 -2.23 0.79
N LEU A 34 8.91 -3.20 1.44
CA LEU A 34 8.82 -3.43 2.88
C LEU A 34 10.23 -3.40 3.45
N GLY A 35 10.54 -2.35 4.20
CA GLY A 35 11.77 -2.20 4.96
C GLY A 35 11.56 -2.47 6.45
N THR A 36 12.60 -2.22 7.24
CA THR A 36 12.56 -2.39 8.71
C THR A 36 11.50 -1.50 9.36
N ASP A 37 11.47 -0.22 8.97
CA ASP A 37 10.65 0.81 9.62
C ASP A 37 9.57 1.38 8.70
N THR A 38 9.49 0.92 7.45
CA THR A 38 8.61 1.49 6.43
C THR A 38 7.93 0.43 5.60
N TRP A 39 6.67 0.69 5.27
CA TRP A 39 5.92 -0.07 4.29
C TRP A 39 5.33 0.90 3.26
N GLN A 40 5.71 0.72 2.00
CA GLN A 40 5.25 1.55 0.89
C GLN A 40 4.54 0.69 -0.15
N VAL A 41 3.40 1.14 -0.64
CA VAL A 41 2.67 0.52 -1.75
C VAL A 41 2.31 1.62 -2.72
N TRP A 42 2.48 1.44 -4.02
CA TRP A 42 2.12 2.47 -5.00
C TRP A 42 1.70 1.92 -6.35
N ARG A 43 0.92 2.72 -7.04
CA ARG A 43 0.49 2.49 -8.43
C ARG A 43 0.53 3.81 -9.17
N ALA A 44 1.32 3.85 -10.23
CA ALA A 44 1.34 4.96 -11.18
C ALA A 44 0.50 4.56 -12.39
N ALA A 45 -0.75 4.99 -12.42
CA ALA A 45 -1.65 4.70 -13.53
C ALA A 45 -2.29 5.98 -14.05
N PRO A 46 -2.46 6.12 -15.38
CA PRO A 46 -3.01 7.32 -15.97
C PRO A 46 -4.32 7.75 -15.32
N GLY A 47 -4.40 9.01 -14.87
CA GLY A 47 -5.58 9.63 -14.29
C GLY A 47 -5.92 9.20 -12.85
N PHE A 48 -5.23 8.21 -12.29
CA PHE A 48 -5.45 7.79 -10.90
C PHE A 48 -4.23 7.06 -10.33
N HIS A 49 -3.28 7.85 -9.85
CA HIS A 49 -2.15 7.43 -9.04
C HIS A 49 -2.60 7.22 -7.60
N GLN A 50 -2.02 6.23 -6.94
CA GLN A 50 -2.27 5.96 -5.53
C GLN A 50 -0.99 5.53 -4.83
N ARG A 51 -0.85 5.88 -3.56
CA ARG A 51 0.20 5.37 -2.70
C ARG A 51 -0.26 5.20 -1.27
N TYR A 52 0.35 4.22 -0.61
CA TYR A 52 0.30 4.01 0.82
C TYR A 52 1.69 4.30 1.40
N ILE A 53 1.70 5.00 2.53
CA ILE A 53 2.91 5.28 3.30
C ILE A 53 2.64 4.82 4.73
N GLY A 54 3.34 3.78 5.18
CA GLY A 54 3.27 3.23 6.52
C GLY A 54 4.59 3.36 7.27
N ALA A 55 4.53 3.88 8.50
CA ALA A 55 5.63 3.86 9.45
C ALA A 55 5.43 2.69 10.43
N ILE A 56 6.37 1.76 10.46
CA ILE A 56 6.38 0.64 11.39
C ILE A 56 7.01 1.12 12.70
N ARG A 57 6.30 0.94 13.81
CA ARG A 57 6.64 1.46 15.14
C ARG A 57 6.57 0.34 16.17
N ASP A 58 6.99 0.67 17.39
CA ASP A 58 6.86 -0.20 18.57
C ASP A 58 7.40 -1.62 18.34
N GLN A 59 8.58 -1.73 17.71
CA GLN A 59 9.20 -3.02 17.36
C GLN A 59 8.29 -3.91 16.49
N GLY A 60 7.58 -3.31 15.54
CA GLY A 60 6.68 -4.02 14.63
C GLY A 60 5.30 -4.32 15.22
N ARG A 61 4.93 -3.68 16.35
CA ARG A 61 3.61 -3.86 16.97
C ARG A 61 2.56 -2.89 16.47
N SER A 62 2.96 -1.80 15.82
CA SER A 62 2.05 -0.84 15.23
C SER A 62 2.54 -0.37 13.86
N ILE A 63 1.59 -0.02 12.99
CA ILE A 63 1.88 0.61 11.70
C ILE A 63 0.95 1.81 11.58
N GLU A 64 1.52 3.00 11.54
CA GLU A 64 0.82 4.26 11.26
C GLU A 64 0.85 4.49 9.76
N GLY A 65 -0.30 4.34 9.11
CA GLY A 65 -0.42 4.32 7.66
C GLY A 65 -1.38 5.39 7.14
N ARG A 66 -1.16 5.80 5.89
CA ARG A 66 -2.12 6.61 5.14
C ARG A 66 -2.12 6.26 3.67
N TRP A 67 -3.29 6.37 3.06
CA TRP A 67 -3.45 6.32 1.61
C TRP A 67 -3.59 7.73 1.06
N GLU A 68 -2.95 7.96 -0.09
CA GLU A 68 -3.04 9.19 -0.85
C GLU A 68 -3.34 8.85 -2.31
N SER A 69 -4.03 9.75 -3.00
CA SER A 69 -4.30 9.66 -4.42
C SER A 69 -3.84 10.91 -5.16
N SER A 70 -3.64 10.78 -6.46
CA SER A 70 -3.24 11.90 -7.32
C SER A 70 -3.72 11.65 -8.74
N GLN A 71 -4.25 12.68 -9.41
CA GLN A 71 -4.67 12.57 -10.80
C GLN A 71 -3.47 12.56 -11.76
N ASP A 72 -2.41 13.30 -11.41
CA ASP A 72 -1.24 13.58 -12.25
C ASP A 72 0.06 12.94 -11.74
N GLY A 73 0.03 12.32 -10.55
CA GLY A 73 1.20 11.74 -9.88
C GLY A 73 2.08 12.75 -9.16
N SER A 74 1.69 14.04 -9.12
CA SER A 74 2.48 15.14 -8.55
C SER A 74 1.77 15.84 -7.40
N ALA A 75 0.47 16.15 -7.56
CA ALA A 75 -0.37 16.72 -6.52
C ALA A 75 -1.07 15.59 -5.76
N TRP A 76 -0.68 15.36 -4.51
CA TRP A 76 -1.17 14.26 -3.67
C TRP A 76 -2.18 14.75 -2.65
N GLU A 77 -3.32 14.07 -2.59
CA GLU A 77 -4.40 14.31 -1.64
C GLU A 77 -4.57 13.10 -0.71
N PRO A 78 -4.71 13.31 0.62
CA PRO A 78 -5.06 12.24 1.54
C PRO A 78 -6.42 11.62 1.19
N ASP A 79 -6.48 10.30 1.14
CA ASP A 79 -7.72 9.53 1.01
C ASP A 79 -8.22 9.16 2.41
N PHE A 80 -7.41 8.40 3.16
CA PHE A 80 -7.69 8.06 4.56
C PHE A 80 -6.44 7.63 5.32
N ASP A 81 -6.46 7.87 6.64
CA ASP A 81 -5.48 7.35 7.59
C ASP A 81 -5.93 5.99 8.14
N LEU A 82 -4.97 5.17 8.55
CA LEU A 82 -5.22 3.89 9.19
C LEU A 82 -4.10 3.56 10.18
N THR A 83 -4.44 2.81 11.22
CA THR A 83 -3.45 2.30 12.17
C THR A 83 -3.66 0.80 12.34
N TYR A 84 -2.66 0.01 11.97
CA TYR A 84 -2.63 -1.40 12.31
C TYR A 84 -2.01 -1.57 13.70
N ARG A 85 -2.61 -2.45 14.50
CA ARG A 85 -2.01 -2.94 15.75
C ARG A 85 -1.95 -4.45 15.71
N LYS A 86 -0.81 -4.99 16.11
CA LYS A 86 -0.62 -6.44 16.25
C LYS A 86 -1.53 -6.96 17.36
N VAL A 87 -2.34 -7.96 17.04
CA VAL A 87 -3.13 -8.73 18.02
C VAL A 87 -2.20 -9.80 18.61
N ASP A 88 -2.28 -10.02 19.92
CA ASP A 88 -1.53 -11.05 20.64
C ASP A 88 -2.03 -12.46 20.32
#